data_AF-A0A225UNS6-F1
#
_entry.id   AF-A0A225UNS6-F1
#
_cell.length_a   1.000
_cell.length_b   1.000
_cell.length_c   1.000
_cell.angle_alpha   90.00
_cell.angle_beta   90.00
_cell.angle_gamma   90.00
#
_symmetry.space_group_name_H-M   'P 1'
#
loop_
_entity.id
_entity.type
_entity.pdbx_description
1 polymer ?
#
loop_
_entity_poly.entity_id
_entity_poly.type
_entity_poly.pdbx_seq_one_letter_code
_entity_poly.pdbx_strand_id
1 'polypeptide(L)'
;MQVLQVISRDALVIHRVLFNPHTQSSSNSLELLWRVRLGDEFVILDSALQHNAVQQCLGASYKWTQMTTSLGFAPLDVNQDSGCVLRHGGWLRTMITNVNYWFMEMFFMALRYESTMVTPVFALPSEE
;
A
#
# COMPACT_ATOMS: atom_id res chain seq x y z
N MET A 1 7.46 -4.36 6.63
CA MET A 1 7.03 -2.94 6.58
C MET A 1 7.47 -2.29 7.88
N GLN A 2 8.01 -1.08 7.83
CA GLN A 2 8.42 -0.31 9.00
C GLN A 2 7.75 1.07 8.99
N VAL A 3 7.13 1.45 10.11
CA VAL A 3 6.64 2.82 10.32
C VAL A 3 7.82 3.69 10.73
N LEU A 4 8.08 4.75 9.96
CA LEU A 4 9.17 5.68 10.21
C LEU A 4 8.69 6.91 10.98
N GLN A 5 7.47 7.36 10.69
CA GLN A 5 6.89 8.53 11.33
C GLN A 5 5.37 8.43 11.34
N VAL A 6 4.76 8.82 12.47
CA VAL A 6 3.31 9.05 12.56
C VAL A 6 3.09 10.56 12.45
N ILE A 7 2.37 11.00 11.42
CA ILE A 7 2.06 12.43 11.20
C ILE A 7 0.80 12.81 11.97
N SER A 8 -0.21 11.95 11.93
CA SER A 8 -1.48 12.13 12.63
C SER A 8 -2.14 10.77 12.89
N ARG A 9 -3.36 10.78 13.46
CA ARG A 9 -4.19 9.58 13.59
C ARG A 9 -4.43 8.87 12.24
N ASP A 10 -4.43 9.62 11.15
CA ASP A 10 -4.87 9.15 9.84
C ASP A 10 -3.77 9.18 8.77
N ALA A 11 -2.55 9.56 9.12
CA ALA A 11 -1.43 9.66 8.18
C ALA A 11 -0.09 9.27 8.80
N LEU A 12 0.70 8.50 8.07
CA LEU A 12 2.00 7.99 8.49
C LEU A 12 2.95 7.80 7.31
N VAL A 13 4.25 7.84 7.60
CA VAL A 13 5.32 7.56 6.64
C VAL A 13 5.87 6.17 6.94
N ILE A 14 5.94 5.32 5.92
CA ILE A 14 6.48 3.96 6.01
C ILE A 14 7.64 3.75 5.05
N HIS A 15 8.51 2.81 5.41
CA HIS A 15 9.40 2.14 4.49
C HIS A 15 8.92 0.70 4.27
N ARG A 16 8.82 0.34 2.99
CA ARG A 16 8.40 -0.98 2.54
C ARG A 16 9.50 -1.57 1.66
N VAL A 17 9.81 -2.85 1.91
CA VAL A 17 10.67 -3.66 1.05
C VAL A 17 9.76 -4.61 0.28
N LEU A 18 9.84 -4.57 -1.04
CA LEU A 18 9.08 -5.38 -1.98
C LEU A 18 10.01 -6.43 -2.55
N PHE A 19 9.76 -7.70 -2.25
CA PHE A 19 10.54 -8.80 -2.78
C PHE A 19 9.86 -9.38 -4.03
N ASN A 20 10.61 -9.46 -5.13
CA ASN A 20 10.20 -10.15 -6.35
C ASN A 20 10.83 -11.56 -6.37
N PRO A 21 10.04 -12.63 -6.20
CA PRO A 21 10.56 -14.00 -6.16
C PRO A 21 11.10 -14.46 -7.52
N HIS A 22 10.60 -13.92 -8.64
CA HIS A 22 11.04 -14.33 -9.97
C HIS A 22 12.44 -13.82 -10.31
N THR A 23 12.77 -12.60 -9.90
CA THR A 23 14.09 -12.01 -10.10
C THR A 23 15.01 -12.19 -8.91
N GLN A 24 14.52 -12.81 -7.82
CA GLN A 24 15.18 -12.92 -6.53
C GLN A 24 15.76 -11.57 -6.05
N SER A 25 15.05 -10.48 -6.35
CA SER A 25 15.52 -9.13 -6.07
C SER A 25 14.50 -8.36 -5.23
N SER A 26 15.02 -7.46 -4.42
CA SER A 26 14.21 -6.56 -3.60
C SER A 26 14.26 -5.14 -4.15
N SER A 27 13.13 -4.45 -4.05
CA SER A 27 13.06 -3.01 -4.21
C SER A 27 12.50 -2.36 -2.95
N ASN A 28 12.75 -1.06 -2.81
CA ASN A 28 12.41 -0.29 -1.65
C ASN A 28 11.42 0.80 -2.02
N SER A 29 10.52 1.11 -1.11
CA SER A 29 9.57 2.19 -1.26
C SER A 29 9.50 2.98 0.03
N LEU A 30 9.51 4.30 -0.08
CA LEU A 30 9.25 5.21 1.02
C LEU A 30 7.90 5.87 0.72
N GLU A 31 6.89 5.62 1.54
CA GLU A 31 5.50 5.89 1.20
C GLU A 31 4.84 6.72 2.28
N LEU A 32 4.03 7.69 1.86
CA LEU A 32 3.01 8.29 2.70
C LEU A 32 1.77 7.41 2.59
N LEU A 33 1.34 6.86 3.72
CA LEU A 33 0.08 6.13 3.85
C LEU A 33 -0.89 7.00 4.63
N TRP A 34 -2.07 7.23 4.09
CA TRP A 34 -3.11 7.97 4.78
C TRP A 34 -4.49 7.43 4.48
N ARG A 35 -5.43 7.66 5.39
CA ARG A 35 -6.82 7.28 5.19
C ARG A 35 -7.72 8.51 5.17
N VAL A 36 -8.76 8.43 4.35
CA VAL A 36 -9.83 9.41 4.29
C VAL A 36 -11.17 8.69 4.33
N ARG A 37 -12.21 9.38 4.81
CA ARG A 37 -13.58 8.91 4.76
C ARG A 37 -14.32 9.63 3.64
N LEU A 38 -14.90 8.88 2.70
CA LEU A 38 -15.69 9.39 1.59
C LEU A 38 -17.11 8.83 1.72
N GLY A 39 -17.99 9.57 2.40
CA GLY A 39 -19.32 9.08 2.78
C GLY A 39 -19.21 7.88 3.73
N ASP A 40 -19.71 6.73 3.30
CA ASP A 40 -19.66 5.48 4.06
C ASP A 40 -18.43 4.62 3.71
N GLU A 41 -17.56 5.12 2.83
CA GLU A 41 -16.35 4.40 2.41
C GLU A 41 -15.13 4.90 3.17
N PHE A 42 -14.28 3.97 3.59
CA PHE A 42 -12.91 4.27 4.00
C PHE A 42 -11.97 4.07 2.81
N VAL A 43 -11.19 5.09 2.47
CA VAL A 43 -10.18 4.99 1.43
C VAL A 43 -8.80 5.16 2.03
N ILE A 44 -7.97 4.13 1.89
CA ILE A 44 -6.54 4.19 2.17
C ILE A 44 -5.83 4.59 0.89
N LEU A 45 -5.05 5.65 0.96
CA LEU A 45 -4.16 6.09 -0.10
C LEU A 45 -2.72 5.83 0.31
N ASP A 46 -1.95 5.31 -0.63
CA ASP A 46 -0.54 5.00 -0.49
C ASP A 46 0.18 5.72 -1.64
N SER A 47 1.15 6.58 -1.33
CA SER A 47 1.91 7.28 -2.36
C SER A 47 3.39 7.33 -2.01
N ALA A 48 4.22 6.82 -2.93
CA ALA A 48 5.66 6.91 -2.83
C ALA A 48 6.12 8.37 -2.81
N LEU A 49 6.94 8.72 -1.81
CA LEU A 49 7.56 10.02 -1.68
C LEU A 49 8.58 10.22 -2.79
N GLN A 50 8.22 11.08 -3.75
CA GLN A 50 9.10 11.45 -4.85
C GLN A 50 10.21 12.39 -4.35
N HIS A 51 11.40 12.28 -4.96
CA HIS A 51 12.54 13.14 -4.65
C HIS A 51 12.93 13.17 -3.16
N ASN A 52 12.73 12.06 -2.44
CA ASN A 52 13.07 12.01 -1.02
C ASN A 52 14.59 12.02 -0.79
N ALA A 53 15.02 12.61 0.32
CA ALA A 53 16.44 12.74 0.66
C ALA A 53 17.14 11.37 0.83
N VAL A 54 16.41 10.35 1.31
CA VAL A 54 16.94 9.00 1.52
C VAL A 54 17.39 8.38 0.19
N GLN A 55 16.64 8.59 -0.89
CA GLN A 55 16.99 8.14 -2.23
C GLN A 55 18.27 8.79 -2.76
N GLN A 56 18.58 10.02 -2.36
CA GLN A 56 19.83 10.69 -2.73
C GLN A 56 21.02 10.17 -1.93
N CYS A 57 20.81 9.78 -0.67
CA CYS A 57 21.84 9.22 0.19
C CYS A 57 22.17 7.75 -0.14
N LEU A 58 21.16 6.97 -0.53
CA LEU A 58 21.30 5.56 -0.87
C LEU A 58 21.49 5.43 -2.38
N GLY A 59 22.75 5.36 -2.83
CA GLY A 59 23.14 5.36 -4.23
C GLY A 59 22.54 4.23 -5.09
N ALA A 60 22.97 4.14 -6.36
CA ALA A 60 22.31 3.33 -7.41
C ALA A 60 22.19 1.80 -7.17
N SER A 61 22.90 1.27 -6.17
CA SER A 61 22.75 -0.11 -5.70
C SER A 61 21.41 -0.34 -4.99
N TYR A 62 20.86 0.71 -4.35
CA TYR A 62 19.57 0.66 -3.69
C TYR A 62 18.45 0.86 -4.70
N LYS A 63 17.68 -0.20 -4.96
CA LYS A 63 16.60 -0.17 -5.94
C LYS A 63 15.34 0.43 -5.32
N TRP A 64 14.74 1.38 -6.02
CA TRP A 64 13.55 2.09 -5.60
C TRP A 64 12.37 1.72 -6.49
N THR A 65 11.20 1.55 -5.87
CA THR A 65 9.90 1.45 -6.54
C THR A 65 9.10 2.69 -6.18
N GLN A 66 8.43 3.27 -7.19
CA GLN A 66 7.53 4.39 -6.99
C GLN A 66 6.13 4.03 -7.46
N MET A 67 5.21 3.94 -6.50
CA MET A 67 3.80 3.61 -6.73
C MET A 67 2.87 4.62 -6.07
N THR A 68 1.67 4.74 -6.60
CA THR A 68 0.56 5.38 -5.90
C THR A 68 -0.65 4.49 -6.05
N THR A 69 -1.25 4.06 -4.94
CA THR A 69 -2.40 3.19 -4.94
C THR A 69 -3.49 3.75 -4.02
N SER A 70 -4.72 3.35 -4.29
CA SER A 70 -5.88 3.62 -3.46
C SER A 70 -6.63 2.32 -3.20
N LEU A 71 -7.11 2.16 -1.98
CA LEU A 71 -7.89 1.04 -1.51
C LEU A 71 -9.14 1.56 -0.84
N GLY A 72 -10.28 1.41 -1.50
CA GLY A 72 -11.59 1.75 -0.97
C GLY A 72 -12.24 0.53 -0.32
N PHE A 73 -12.80 0.74 0.86
CA PHE A 73 -13.56 -0.23 1.64
C PHE A 73 -14.94 0.36 1.89
N ALA A 74 -15.98 -0.30 1.39
CA ALA A 74 -17.36 0.09 1.61
C ALA A 74 -18.14 -1.09 2.21
N PRO A 75 -19.11 -0.85 3.11
CA PRO A 75 -19.95 -1.93 3.62
C PRO A 75 -20.68 -2.61 2.45
N LEU A 76 -20.72 -3.95 2.49
CA LEU A 76 -21.66 -4.71 1.66
C LEU A 76 -23.04 -4.59 2.33
N ASP A 77 -24.10 -4.41 1.53
CA ASP A 77 -25.43 -3.98 1.99
C ASP A 77 -25.98 -4.76 3.20
N VAL A 78 -26.61 -4.06 4.15
CA VAL A 78 -26.90 -4.48 5.54
C VAL A 78 -27.83 -5.71 5.63
N ASN A 79 -28.46 -6.10 4.53
CA ASN A 79 -29.43 -7.19 4.48
C ASN A 79 -28.86 -8.55 4.04
N GLN A 80 -27.60 -8.65 3.60
CA GLN A 80 -26.99 -9.92 3.18
C GLN A 80 -25.50 -9.98 3.56
N ASP A 81 -25.21 -10.80 4.57
CA ASP A 81 -23.88 -11.25 5.01
C ASP A 81 -22.83 -10.20 5.40
N SER A 82 -21.97 -10.57 6.35
CA SER A 82 -20.81 -9.77 6.76
C SER A 82 -19.80 -9.70 5.60
N GLY A 83 -19.70 -8.55 4.94
CA GLY A 83 -18.79 -8.36 3.82
C GLY A 83 -18.40 -6.90 3.60
N CYS A 84 -17.38 -6.69 2.76
CA CYS A 84 -16.91 -5.38 2.36
C CYS A 84 -16.68 -5.38 0.85
N VAL A 85 -17.11 -4.32 0.17
CA VAL A 85 -16.69 -4.05 -1.20
C VAL A 85 -15.28 -3.47 -1.15
N LEU A 86 -14.33 -4.18 -1.76
CA LEU A 86 -12.96 -3.73 -1.96
C LEU A 86 -12.81 -3.11 -3.35
N ARG A 87 -12.32 -1.87 -3.41
CA ARG A 87 -11.94 -1.19 -4.65
C ARG A 87 -10.45 -0.89 -4.64
N HIS A 88 -9.75 -1.25 -5.70
CA HIS A 88 -8.33 -0.93 -5.85
C HIS A 88 -8.11 -0.03 -7.08
N GLY A 89 -7.38 1.05 -6.89
CA GLY A 89 -6.94 1.96 -7.95
C GLY A 89 -5.48 2.34 -7.80
N GLY A 90 -4.89 2.96 -8.83
CA GLY A 90 -3.51 3.47 -8.73
C GLY A 90 -2.77 3.57 -10.04
N TRP A 91 -1.52 4.02 -9.96
CA TRP A 91 -0.55 4.01 -11.05
C TRP A 91 0.85 3.63 -10.54
N LEU A 92 1.66 3.05 -11.44
CA LEU A 92 3.04 2.66 -11.19
C LEU A 92 3.95 3.49 -12.08
N ARG A 93 4.95 4.19 -11.51
CA ARG A 93 5.84 5.09 -12.27
C ARG A 93 7.23 4.50 -12.51
N THR A 94 7.78 3.80 -11.53
CA THR A 94 9.12 3.21 -11.67
C THR A 94 9.14 1.84 -11.01
N MET A 95 9.35 0.81 -11.82
CA MET A 95 9.56 -0.57 -11.39
C MET A 95 10.81 -1.12 -12.08
N ILE A 96 11.46 -2.07 -11.42
CA ILE A 96 12.55 -2.84 -12.03
C ILE A 96 11.93 -3.58 -13.24
N THR A 97 12.36 -3.20 -14.43
CA THR A 97 11.82 -3.64 -15.71
C THR A 97 12.20 -5.10 -16.00
N ASN A 98 11.27 -6.03 -15.75
CA ASN A 98 11.22 -7.36 -16.39
C ASN A 98 9.98 -8.19 -16.00
N VAL A 99 8.80 -7.56 -15.86
CA VAL A 99 7.61 -8.26 -15.37
C VAL A 99 6.65 -8.50 -16.53
N ASN A 100 6.73 -9.68 -17.17
CA ASN A 100 5.78 -10.16 -18.18
C ASN A 100 4.34 -10.35 -17.63
N TYR A 101 4.12 -10.08 -16.35
CA TYR A 101 2.91 -10.41 -15.59
C TYR A 101 2.39 -9.21 -14.78
N TRP A 102 2.44 -8.00 -15.34
CA TRP A 102 2.02 -6.78 -14.66
C TRP A 102 0.59 -6.87 -14.06
N PHE A 103 -0.32 -7.55 -14.76
CA PHE A 103 -1.68 -7.81 -14.28
C PHE A 103 -1.71 -8.73 -13.05
N MET A 104 -0.81 -9.71 -13.02
CA MET A 104 -0.68 -10.66 -11.92
C MET A 104 -0.08 -10.00 -10.68
N GLU A 105 0.89 -9.10 -10.83
CA GLU A 105 1.40 -8.31 -9.70
C GLU A 105 0.37 -7.29 -9.19
N MET A 106 -0.41 -6.63 -10.06
CA MET A 106 -1.53 -5.79 -9.58
C MET A 106 -2.59 -6.61 -8.84
N PHE A 107 -2.91 -7.81 -9.35
CA PHE A 107 -3.80 -8.75 -8.68
C PHE A 107 -3.21 -9.24 -7.34
N PHE A 108 -1.92 -9.58 -7.29
CA PHE A 108 -1.23 -9.95 -6.06
C PHE A 108 -1.03 -8.78 -5.11
N MET A 109 -0.95 -7.53 -5.54
CA MET A 109 -0.96 -6.37 -4.64
C MET A 109 -2.31 -6.20 -3.97
N ALA A 110 -3.41 -6.37 -4.72
CA ALA A 110 -4.75 -6.41 -4.14
C ALA A 110 -4.89 -7.57 -3.13
N LEU A 111 -4.42 -8.78 -3.48
CA LEU A 111 -4.46 -9.95 -2.60
C LEU A 111 -3.46 -9.88 -1.43
N ARG A 112 -2.28 -9.26 -1.58
CA ARG A 112 -1.33 -9.04 -0.48
C ARG A 112 -1.92 -8.12 0.56
N TYR A 113 -2.75 -7.16 0.17
CA TYR A 113 -3.51 -6.38 1.14
C TYR A 113 -4.49 -7.27 1.92
N GLU A 114 -5.22 -8.18 1.27
CA GLU A 114 -6.07 -9.14 1.98
C GLU A 114 -5.28 -10.07 2.91
N SER A 115 -4.12 -10.58 2.50
CA SER A 115 -3.32 -11.52 3.31
C SER A 115 -2.52 -10.86 4.44
N THR A 116 -2.15 -9.58 4.31
CA THR A 116 -1.49 -8.81 5.39
C THR A 116 -2.50 -8.22 6.38
N MET A 117 -3.80 -8.20 6.04
CA MET A 117 -4.88 -7.73 6.93
C MET A 117 -5.52 -8.85 7.78
N VAL A 118 -4.96 -10.06 7.80
CA VAL A 118 -5.33 -11.07 8.82
C VAL A 118 -4.78 -10.72 10.21
N THR A 119 -3.99 -9.66 10.35
CA THR A 119 -3.85 -8.96 11.64
C THR A 119 -3.53 -7.47 11.38
N PRO A 120 -4.55 -6.60 11.28
CA PRO A 120 -4.31 -5.19 11.03
C PRO A 120 -3.62 -4.59 12.27
N VAL A 121 -2.41 -4.03 12.06
CA VAL A 121 -1.72 -3.19 13.07
C VAL A 121 -2.56 -1.94 13.42
N PHE A 122 -3.58 -1.65 12.62
CA PHE A 122 -4.63 -0.65 12.84
C PHE A 122 -6.02 -1.29 12.92
N ALA A 123 -6.18 -2.43 13.60
CA ALA A 123 -7.50 -2.85 14.03
C ALA A 123 -8.10 -1.68 14.82
N LEU A 124 -9.17 -1.09 14.29
CA LEU A 124 -9.92 -0.03 14.95
C LEU A 124 -10.15 -0.47 16.40
N PRO A 125 -9.74 0.30 17.42
CA PRO A 125 -10.23 0.01 18.76
C PRO A 125 -11.76 0.03 18.67
N SER A 126 -12.41 -0.97 19.26
CA SER A 126 -13.87 -0.98 19.40
C SER A 126 -14.28 0.34 20.04
N GLU A 127 -15.20 1.06 19.42
CA GLU A 127 -15.84 2.19 20.09
C GLU A 127 -16.61 1.62 21.29
N GLU A 128 -16.16 1.93 22.51
CA GLU A 128 -16.95 1.83 23.74
C GLU A 128 -17.90 3.02 23.86
#